data_AF-A0A9F2NGR2-F1
#
_entry.id   AF-A0A9F2NGR2-F1
#
_cell.length_a   1.000
_cell.length_b   1.000
_cell.length_c   1.000
_cell.angle_alpha   90.00
_cell.angle_beta   90.00
_cell.angle_gamma   90.00
#
_symmetry.space_group_name_H-M   'P 1'
#
loop_
_entity.id
_entity.type
_entity.pdbx_description
1 polymer ?
#
loop_
_entity_poly.entity_id
_entity_poly.type
_entity_poly.pdbx_seq_one_letter_code
_entity_poly.pdbx_strand_id
1 'polypeptide(L)'
;MAEHSDKLISMEANKLKHSQSYQETTSVGIKRMQKRFLQKDGSCNVYFKHIFGEWESYVADIFTTLVDIKWRHMFVIFSLSYILSWLLFGLVFWLIALQHGDLSPEEGVTPCVENVHSFTGAFLFSLETQTTIGYGSRCVTEECSAAILTVVLQSVLGCIIDTFIIGAALAKMATARKRAQTIRFSYYATVGLRDGKLCLMWRIGDFRPNHMVEGTVRAQLLRYVEDRVGRMILEYKDLKLLNDQIILATPVTIVHEINQDSPLYDLDRKTLAKDNFEILVTFVYTGDSTGTSHQSRSSYVPREILWGHRFNDVLQLKKKYYKVNCLQFEETTEVYAPYCSAKHLDNKEQEYTSFDKTTNGEPEIASSSSSGIRVRSFSADALIIHSEVSGESAKISNPVNTMEVPYKRALETLSRISMESQI
;
A
#
# COMPACT_ATOMS: atom_id res chain seq x y z
N MET A 1 -8.50 -12.15 70.76
CA MET A 1 -9.11 -11.57 69.55
C MET A 1 -8.23 -10.52 68.86
N ALA A 2 -7.43 -9.71 69.59
CA ALA A 2 -6.54 -8.71 68.97
C ALA A 2 -5.41 -9.31 68.11
N GLU A 3 -4.74 -10.37 68.58
CA GLU A 3 -3.58 -10.98 67.89
C GLU A 3 -3.88 -11.63 66.53
N HIS A 4 -5.13 -12.03 66.30
CA HIS A 4 -5.54 -12.66 65.03
C HIS A 4 -5.88 -11.60 63.97
N SER A 5 -6.26 -10.38 64.40
CA SER A 5 -6.55 -9.26 63.50
C SER A 5 -5.25 -8.70 62.90
N ASP A 6 -4.20 -8.55 63.71
CA ASP A 6 -2.92 -8.00 63.24
C ASP A 6 -2.21 -8.93 62.23
N LYS A 7 -2.34 -10.26 62.39
CA LYS A 7 -1.81 -11.23 61.41
C LYS A 7 -2.52 -11.13 60.06
N LEU A 8 -3.85 -10.95 60.05
CA LEU A 8 -4.64 -10.77 58.83
C LEU A 8 -4.26 -9.48 58.09
N ILE A 9 -4.09 -8.39 58.82
CA ILE A 9 -3.67 -7.09 58.27
C ILE A 9 -2.24 -7.18 57.68
N SER A 10 -1.32 -7.90 58.35
CA SER A 10 0.04 -8.08 57.84
C SER A 10 0.10 -8.94 56.56
N MET A 11 -0.79 -9.94 56.43
CA MET A 11 -0.87 -10.79 55.24
C MET A 11 -1.50 -10.05 54.06
N GLU A 12 -2.50 -9.20 54.28
CA GLU A 12 -3.07 -8.35 53.23
C GLU A 12 -2.08 -7.27 52.76
N ALA A 13 -1.34 -6.65 53.67
CA ALA A 13 -0.30 -5.67 53.32
C ALA A 13 0.84 -6.30 52.50
N ASN A 14 1.23 -7.54 52.81
CA ASN A 14 2.22 -8.27 52.02
C ASN A 14 1.68 -8.73 50.66
N LYS A 15 0.40 -9.11 50.55
CA LYS A 15 -0.24 -9.38 49.26
C LYS A 15 -0.31 -8.14 48.37
N LEU A 16 -0.63 -6.98 48.95
CA LEU A 16 -0.66 -5.69 48.23
C LEU A 16 0.73 -5.25 47.76
N LYS A 17 1.78 -5.44 48.58
CA LYS A 17 3.17 -5.17 48.17
C LYS A 17 3.64 -6.14 47.09
N HIS A 18 3.25 -7.41 47.17
CA HIS A 18 3.61 -8.41 46.16
C HIS A 18 2.84 -8.21 44.85
N SER A 19 1.60 -7.71 44.88
CA SER A 19 0.85 -7.31 43.69
C SER A 19 1.40 -6.02 43.05
N GLN A 20 1.82 -5.05 43.87
CA GLN A 20 2.48 -3.83 43.38
C GLN A 20 3.85 -4.11 42.76
N SER A 21 4.66 -4.99 43.37
CA SER A 21 5.94 -5.45 42.81
C SER A 21 5.75 -6.23 41.50
N TYR A 22 4.68 -7.05 41.38
CA TYR A 22 4.32 -7.70 40.11
C TYR A 22 3.85 -6.69 39.06
N GLN A 23 3.10 -5.65 39.43
CA GLN A 23 2.69 -4.59 38.50
C GLN A 23 3.87 -3.74 38.02
N GLU A 24 4.82 -3.39 38.90
CA GLU A 24 6.04 -2.67 38.53
C GLU A 24 7.00 -3.50 37.66
N THR A 25 7.07 -4.82 37.83
CA THR A 25 7.88 -5.69 36.95
C THR A 25 7.20 -5.98 35.60
N THR A 26 5.86 -5.97 35.52
CA THR A 26 5.16 -6.03 34.21
C THR A 26 5.15 -4.70 33.44
N SER A 27 5.31 -3.54 34.10
CA SER A 27 5.35 -2.24 33.41
C SER A 27 6.71 -1.91 32.78
N VAL A 28 7.79 -2.54 33.25
CA VAL A 28 9.16 -2.40 32.70
C VAL A 28 9.39 -3.32 31.49
N GLY A 29 8.49 -4.29 31.25
CA GLY A 29 8.62 -5.33 30.21
C GLY A 29 7.74 -5.15 28.97
N ILE A 30 6.85 -4.16 28.92
CA ILE A 30 6.15 -3.78 27.69
C ILE A 30 6.88 -2.54 27.16
N LYS A 31 7.99 -2.74 26.43
CA LYS A 31 8.41 -1.74 25.44
C LYS A 31 7.14 -1.40 24.68
N ARG A 32 6.65 -0.16 24.81
CA ARG A 32 5.56 0.38 23.99
C ARG A 32 5.93 0.01 22.55
N MET A 33 5.31 -1.03 22.01
CA MET A 33 5.38 -1.37 20.60
C MET A 33 4.65 -0.21 19.93
N GLN A 34 5.42 0.84 19.65
CA GLN A 34 4.90 2.11 19.21
C GLN A 34 4.08 1.81 17.95
N LYS A 35 2.81 2.21 17.99
CA LYS A 35 1.88 1.92 16.89
C LYS A 35 2.47 2.53 15.63
N ARG A 36 2.64 1.71 14.60
CA ARG A 36 3.09 2.11 13.28
C ARG A 36 2.18 3.21 12.73
N PHE A 37 2.78 4.26 12.16
CA PHE A 37 2.07 5.40 11.58
C PHE A 37 1.47 5.06 10.21
N LEU A 38 2.25 4.43 9.33
CA LEU A 38 1.82 4.01 8.00
C LEU A 38 1.99 2.50 7.86
N GLN A 39 0.94 1.77 7.52
CA GLN A 39 1.02 0.32 7.29
C GLN A 39 1.82 -0.02 6.01
N LYS A 40 2.25 -1.28 5.91
CA LYS A 40 3.03 -1.78 4.76
C LYS A 40 2.28 -1.68 3.43
N ASP A 41 0.95 -1.74 3.48
CA ASP A 41 0.05 -1.56 2.34
C ASP A 41 -0.17 -0.09 1.95
N GLY A 42 0.45 0.85 2.68
CA GLY A 42 0.31 2.29 2.47
C GLY A 42 -0.93 2.92 3.11
N SER A 43 -1.68 2.18 3.95
CA SER A 43 -2.79 2.75 4.72
C SER A 43 -2.28 3.51 5.96
N CYS A 44 -2.82 4.71 6.20
CA CYS A 44 -2.44 5.52 7.36
C CYS A 44 -3.21 5.05 8.61
N ASN A 45 -2.50 4.78 9.69
CA ASN A 45 -3.07 4.40 10.99
C ASN A 45 -3.30 5.63 11.87
N VAL A 46 -4.01 6.63 11.32
CA VAL A 46 -4.33 7.89 11.99
C VAL A 46 -5.85 8.02 12.03
N TYR A 47 -6.40 8.22 13.22
CA TYR A 47 -7.81 8.47 13.42
C TYR A 47 -8.00 9.94 13.81
N PHE A 48 -8.69 10.70 12.96
CA PHE A 48 -9.10 12.06 13.28
C PHE A 48 -10.34 11.99 14.16
N LYS A 49 -10.34 12.69 15.30
CA LYS A 49 -11.47 12.77 16.23
C LYS A 49 -11.96 14.21 16.29
N HIS A 50 -13.27 14.43 16.18
CA HIS A 50 -13.93 15.75 16.20
C HIS A 50 -13.53 16.66 15.02
N ILE A 51 -13.82 16.25 13.79
CA ILE A 51 -13.89 17.19 12.67
C ILE A 51 -15.26 17.88 12.79
N PHE A 52 -15.27 19.16 13.17
CA PHE A 52 -16.51 19.93 13.21
C PHE A 52 -17.04 20.11 11.78
N GLY A 53 -18.31 19.78 11.51
CA GLY A 53 -18.96 19.96 10.21
C GLY A 53 -18.85 18.80 9.20
N GLU A 54 -18.56 17.57 9.66
CA GLU A 54 -18.35 16.38 8.81
C GLU A 54 -19.43 16.18 7.73
N TRP A 55 -20.72 16.15 8.10
CA TRP A 55 -21.79 15.83 7.14
C TRP A 55 -22.02 16.93 6.10
N GLU A 56 -21.92 18.20 6.47
CA GLU A 56 -22.12 19.31 5.53
C GLU A 56 -21.01 19.36 4.47
N SER A 57 -19.77 19.07 4.88
CA SER A 57 -18.63 19.03 3.96
C SER A 57 -18.72 17.85 2.98
N TYR A 58 -19.14 16.67 3.45
CA TYR A 58 -19.33 15.50 2.57
C TYR A 58 -20.53 15.64 1.62
N VAL A 59 -21.60 16.33 2.03
CA VAL A 59 -22.75 16.59 1.16
C VAL A 59 -22.46 17.70 0.15
N ALA A 60 -21.67 18.72 0.52
CA ALA A 60 -21.21 19.75 -0.41
C ALA A 60 -20.32 19.15 -1.52
N ASP A 61 -19.58 18.07 -1.22
CA ASP A 61 -18.76 17.33 -2.18
C ASP A 61 -19.33 15.92 -2.47
N ILE A 62 -20.61 15.90 -2.86
CA ILE A 62 -21.35 14.64 -3.10
C ILE A 62 -20.74 13.79 -4.22
N PHE A 63 -20.13 14.42 -5.24
CA PHE A 63 -19.57 13.72 -6.39
C PHE A 63 -18.31 12.95 -6.02
N THR A 64 -17.35 13.57 -5.33
CA THR A 64 -16.14 12.86 -4.88
C THR A 64 -16.49 11.80 -3.85
N THR A 65 -17.42 12.09 -2.94
CA THR A 65 -17.91 11.14 -1.93
C THR A 65 -18.49 9.89 -2.59
N LEU A 66 -19.34 10.06 -3.62
CA LEU A 66 -19.91 8.94 -4.37
C LEU A 66 -18.85 8.11 -5.09
N VAL A 67 -17.84 8.78 -5.67
CA VAL A 67 -16.72 8.12 -6.36
C VAL A 67 -15.81 7.39 -5.39
N ASP A 68 -15.63 7.86 -4.15
CA ASP A 68 -14.74 7.25 -3.15
C ASP A 68 -15.37 6.08 -2.39
N ILE A 69 -16.70 6.07 -2.26
CA ILE A 69 -17.46 5.00 -1.59
C ILE A 69 -17.21 3.63 -2.23
N LYS A 70 -17.22 2.53 -1.45
CA LYS A 70 -17.03 1.18 -2.00
C LYS A 70 -18.14 0.83 -3.01
N TRP A 71 -17.78 0.08 -4.07
CA TRP A 71 -18.72 -0.39 -5.11
C TRP A 71 -20.04 -0.94 -4.57
N ARG A 72 -20.01 -1.74 -3.50
CA ARG A 72 -21.23 -2.30 -2.87
C ARG A 72 -22.24 -1.22 -2.47
N HIS A 73 -21.77 -0.14 -1.84
CA HIS A 73 -22.64 0.94 -1.37
C HIS A 73 -23.08 1.83 -2.54
N MET A 74 -22.21 2.05 -3.53
CA MET A 74 -22.58 2.78 -4.75
C MET A 74 -23.71 2.07 -5.50
N PHE A 75 -23.64 0.74 -5.67
CA PHE A 75 -24.72 -0.03 -6.27
C PHE A 75 -26.03 0.08 -5.47
N VAL A 76 -25.95 0.01 -4.13
CA VAL A 76 -27.13 0.20 -3.28
C VAL A 76 -27.74 1.59 -3.45
N ILE A 77 -26.93 2.64 -3.48
CA ILE A 77 -27.40 4.03 -3.69
C ILE A 77 -28.10 4.16 -5.05
N PHE A 78 -27.52 3.60 -6.12
CA PHE A 78 -28.10 3.65 -7.46
C PHE A 78 -29.40 2.84 -7.58
N SER A 79 -29.44 1.63 -7.01
CA SER A 79 -30.66 0.85 -6.96
C SER A 79 -31.75 1.58 -6.18
N LEU A 80 -31.39 2.19 -5.04
CA LEU A 80 -32.33 2.95 -4.24
C LEU A 80 -32.84 4.19 -4.98
N SER A 81 -32.01 4.92 -5.73
CA SER A 81 -32.46 6.08 -6.51
C SER A 81 -33.49 5.69 -7.57
N TYR A 82 -33.28 4.56 -8.28
CA TYR A 82 -34.28 4.06 -9.25
C TYR A 82 -35.58 3.66 -8.56
N ILE A 83 -35.51 2.85 -7.51
CA ILE A 83 -36.71 2.38 -6.79
C ILE A 83 -37.50 3.56 -6.23
N LEU A 84 -36.83 4.55 -5.63
CA LEU A 84 -37.48 5.76 -5.11
C LEU A 84 -38.14 6.58 -6.23
N SER A 85 -37.49 6.73 -7.39
CA SER A 85 -38.11 7.41 -8.53
C SER A 85 -39.34 6.66 -9.06
N TRP A 86 -39.29 5.33 -9.18
CA TRP A 86 -40.44 4.53 -9.64
C TRP A 86 -41.59 4.56 -8.64
N LEU A 87 -41.29 4.57 -7.34
CA LEU A 87 -42.32 4.72 -6.30
C LEU A 87 -42.93 6.11 -6.31
N LEU A 88 -42.14 7.16 -6.49
CA LEU A 88 -42.63 8.54 -6.57
C LEU A 88 -43.58 8.73 -7.76
N PHE A 89 -43.16 8.36 -8.96
CA PHE A 89 -43.99 8.50 -10.15
C PHE A 89 -45.17 7.52 -10.16
N GLY A 90 -44.97 6.29 -9.66
CA GLY A 90 -46.07 5.34 -9.44
C GLY A 90 -47.14 5.87 -8.50
N LEU A 91 -46.73 6.58 -7.43
CA LEU A 91 -47.66 7.28 -6.54
C LEU A 91 -48.39 8.41 -7.25
N VAL A 92 -47.69 9.22 -8.06
CA VAL A 92 -48.31 10.31 -8.84
C VAL A 92 -49.35 9.76 -9.82
N PHE A 93 -49.04 8.71 -10.59
CA PHE A 93 -50.02 8.09 -11.49
C PHE A 93 -51.19 7.47 -10.75
N TRP A 94 -50.95 6.86 -9.58
CA TRP A 94 -52.02 6.33 -8.75
C TRP A 94 -52.94 7.44 -8.22
N LEU A 95 -52.38 8.60 -7.83
CA LEU A 95 -53.17 9.78 -7.44
C LEU A 95 -53.96 10.38 -8.60
N ILE A 96 -53.39 10.41 -9.82
CA ILE A 96 -54.11 10.86 -11.02
C ILE A 96 -55.28 9.92 -11.31
N ALA A 97 -55.05 8.60 -11.26
CA ALA A 97 -56.09 7.59 -11.45
C ALA A 97 -57.18 7.67 -10.37
N LEU A 98 -56.81 7.90 -9.10
CA LEU A 98 -57.76 8.14 -8.01
C LEU A 98 -58.64 9.37 -8.25
N GLN A 99 -58.02 10.49 -8.66
CA GLN A 99 -58.72 11.76 -8.83
C GLN A 99 -59.66 11.74 -10.05
N HIS A 100 -59.28 11.03 -11.11
CA HIS A 100 -60.10 10.85 -12.30
C HIS A 100 -61.22 9.81 -12.11
N GLY A 101 -61.04 8.85 -11.20
CA GLY A 101 -62.00 7.77 -10.94
C GLY A 101 -61.66 6.45 -11.65
N ASP A 102 -60.48 6.33 -12.27
CA ASP A 102 -60.07 5.19 -13.11
C ASP A 102 -59.96 3.85 -12.35
N LEU A 103 -59.85 3.89 -11.02
CA LEU A 103 -59.74 2.70 -10.18
C LEU A 103 -61.05 1.91 -10.08
N SER A 104 -62.17 2.58 -10.34
CA SER A 104 -63.52 2.00 -10.39
C SER A 104 -64.07 2.25 -11.79
N PRO A 105 -63.80 1.36 -12.75
CA PRO A 105 -64.14 1.61 -14.15
C PRO A 105 -65.66 1.69 -14.32
N GLU A 106 -66.15 2.87 -14.70
CA GLU A 106 -67.53 3.05 -15.17
C GLU A 106 -67.60 2.79 -16.68
N GLU A 107 -68.69 2.18 -17.14
CA GLU A 107 -68.87 1.90 -18.56
C GLU A 107 -68.98 3.21 -19.37
N GLY A 108 -68.03 3.42 -20.29
CA GLY A 108 -68.04 4.56 -21.23
C GLY A 108 -67.07 5.70 -20.91
N VAL A 109 -66.33 5.65 -19.81
CA VAL A 109 -65.27 6.63 -19.50
C VAL A 109 -63.91 6.11 -19.95
N THR A 110 -63.21 6.89 -20.77
CA THR A 110 -61.82 6.61 -21.18
C THR A 110 -60.87 6.94 -20.02
N PRO A 111 -60.08 5.97 -19.52
CA PRO A 111 -59.20 6.20 -18.37
C PRO A 111 -57.99 7.03 -18.79
N CYS A 112 -57.33 7.71 -17.83
CA CYS A 112 -56.09 8.45 -18.10
C CYS A 112 -54.94 7.52 -18.52
N VAL A 113 -54.86 6.34 -17.88
CA VAL A 113 -53.89 5.28 -18.19
C VAL A 113 -54.59 3.95 -18.19
N GLU A 114 -54.49 3.21 -19.29
CA GLU A 114 -55.14 1.92 -19.44
C GLU A 114 -54.56 0.87 -18.48
N ASN A 115 -55.43 -0.02 -17.98
CA ASN A 115 -55.06 -1.19 -17.16
C ASN A 115 -54.33 -0.87 -15.85
N VAL A 116 -54.63 0.29 -15.23
CA VAL A 116 -54.14 0.70 -13.90
C VAL A 116 -55.27 0.59 -12.87
N HIS A 117 -55.42 -0.58 -12.25
CA HIS A 117 -56.48 -0.85 -11.26
C HIS A 117 -56.03 -0.82 -9.79
N SER A 118 -54.72 -0.69 -9.55
CA SER A 118 -54.15 -0.69 -8.20
C SER A 118 -52.85 0.10 -8.15
N PHE A 119 -52.35 0.41 -6.95
CA PHE A 119 -51.04 1.02 -6.78
C PHE A 119 -49.93 0.20 -7.44
N THR A 120 -50.00 -1.13 -7.38
CA THR A 120 -49.03 -2.01 -8.07
C THR A 120 -49.10 -1.83 -9.59
N GLY A 121 -50.29 -1.66 -10.17
CA GLY A 121 -50.43 -1.34 -11.59
C GLY A 121 -49.80 -0.01 -11.97
N ALA A 122 -49.99 1.03 -11.15
CA ALA A 122 -49.39 2.34 -11.36
C ALA A 122 -47.87 2.33 -11.18
N PHE A 123 -47.36 1.58 -10.21
CA PHE A 123 -45.93 1.35 -10.02
C PHE A 123 -45.29 0.63 -11.21
N LEU A 124 -45.94 -0.42 -11.72
CA LEU A 124 -45.47 -1.14 -12.91
C LEU A 124 -45.46 -0.22 -14.13
N PHE A 125 -46.51 0.58 -14.35
CA PHE A 125 -46.52 1.58 -15.41
C PHE A 125 -45.36 2.57 -15.27
N SER A 126 -45.17 3.14 -14.07
CA SER A 126 -44.05 4.04 -13.81
C SER A 126 -42.69 3.39 -14.09
N LEU A 127 -42.49 2.13 -13.71
CA LEU A 127 -41.26 1.39 -14.03
C LEU A 127 -41.11 1.25 -15.54
N GLU A 128 -42.15 0.74 -16.22
CA GLU A 128 -42.16 0.52 -17.67
C GLU A 128 -41.85 1.80 -18.48
N THR A 129 -42.40 2.94 -18.06
CA THR A 129 -42.17 4.25 -18.67
C THR A 129 -40.75 4.74 -18.44
N GLN A 130 -40.25 4.74 -17.20
CA GLN A 130 -38.93 5.29 -16.90
C GLN A 130 -37.78 4.44 -17.45
N THR A 131 -37.92 3.10 -17.43
CA THR A 131 -36.89 2.21 -18.00
C THR A 131 -37.05 2.01 -19.50
N THR A 132 -38.05 2.64 -20.13
CA THR A 132 -38.33 2.53 -21.56
C THR A 132 -38.59 1.10 -22.05
N ILE A 133 -39.10 0.22 -21.16
CA ILE A 133 -39.48 -1.15 -21.54
C ILE A 133 -40.76 -1.12 -22.35
N GLY A 134 -41.77 -0.37 -21.87
CA GLY A 134 -43.01 -0.09 -22.57
C GLY A 134 -43.69 -1.35 -23.14
N TYR A 135 -44.15 -2.28 -22.29
CA TYR A 135 -44.81 -3.51 -22.77
C TYR A 135 -46.07 -3.25 -23.60
N GLY A 136 -46.65 -2.05 -23.48
CA GLY A 136 -47.81 -1.59 -24.28
C GLY A 136 -49.16 -2.03 -23.72
N SER A 137 -49.20 -2.88 -22.70
CA SER A 137 -50.45 -3.23 -21.99
C SER A 137 -50.96 -2.09 -21.10
N ARG A 138 -50.09 -1.19 -20.65
CA ARG A 138 -50.45 0.02 -19.91
C ARG A 138 -49.99 1.20 -20.73
N CYS A 139 -50.93 1.98 -21.24
CA CYS A 139 -50.66 3.11 -22.12
C CYS A 139 -51.38 4.36 -21.62
N VAL A 140 -50.76 5.51 -21.79
CA VAL A 140 -51.37 6.82 -21.50
C VAL A 140 -52.33 7.18 -22.63
N THR A 141 -53.50 7.72 -22.28
CA THR A 141 -54.51 8.19 -23.23
C THR A 141 -54.43 9.71 -23.41
N GLU A 142 -55.17 10.25 -24.39
CA GLU A 142 -55.20 11.69 -24.70
C GLU A 142 -56.11 12.50 -23.75
N GLU A 143 -56.87 11.84 -22.87
CA GLU A 143 -57.89 12.46 -22.01
C GLU A 143 -57.26 13.38 -20.96
N CYS A 144 -56.20 12.90 -20.31
CA CYS A 144 -55.66 13.54 -19.11
C CYS A 144 -54.33 14.23 -19.40
N SER A 145 -54.37 15.55 -19.61
CA SER A 145 -53.17 16.38 -19.82
C SER A 145 -52.15 16.29 -18.68
N ALA A 146 -52.62 16.07 -17.43
CA ALA A 146 -51.76 15.85 -16.27
C ALA A 146 -50.96 14.54 -16.37
N ALA A 147 -51.54 13.47 -16.92
CA ALA A 147 -50.84 12.20 -17.12
C ALA A 147 -49.76 12.34 -18.20
N ILE A 148 -50.08 13.01 -19.30
CA ILE A 148 -49.13 13.33 -20.38
C ILE A 148 -47.95 14.14 -19.84
N LEU A 149 -48.22 15.21 -19.08
CA LEU A 149 -47.17 16.03 -18.48
C LEU A 149 -46.30 15.22 -17.52
N THR A 150 -46.90 14.33 -16.73
CA THR A 150 -46.17 13.46 -15.80
C THR A 150 -45.24 12.50 -16.55
N VAL A 151 -45.69 11.90 -17.66
CA VAL A 151 -44.85 11.04 -18.52
C VAL A 151 -43.66 11.82 -19.11
N VAL A 152 -43.89 13.05 -19.56
CA VAL A 152 -42.81 13.92 -20.08
C VAL A 152 -41.79 14.24 -18.99
N LEU A 153 -42.25 14.68 -17.81
CA LEU A 153 -41.38 14.99 -16.68
C LEU A 153 -40.59 13.75 -16.20
N GLN A 154 -41.26 12.60 -16.14
CA GLN A 154 -40.64 11.34 -15.78
C GLN A 154 -39.56 10.92 -16.77
N SER A 155 -39.81 11.08 -18.07
CA SER A 155 -38.85 10.74 -19.12
C SER A 155 -37.59 11.61 -19.01
N VAL A 156 -37.75 12.93 -18.81
CA VAL A 156 -36.63 13.86 -18.63
C VAL A 156 -35.83 13.53 -17.36
N LEU A 157 -36.51 13.29 -16.23
CA LEU A 157 -35.85 12.96 -14.97
C LEU A 157 -35.16 11.59 -15.02
N GLY A 158 -35.74 10.61 -15.72
CA GLY A 158 -35.11 9.31 -15.98
C GLY A 158 -33.77 9.47 -16.69
N CYS A 159 -33.74 10.23 -17.79
CA CYS A 159 -32.49 10.50 -18.52
C CYS A 159 -31.43 11.22 -17.66
N ILE A 160 -31.84 12.14 -16.77
CA ILE A 160 -30.92 12.82 -15.86
C ILE A 160 -30.29 11.83 -14.85
N ILE A 161 -31.11 10.97 -14.26
CA ILE A 161 -30.66 9.94 -13.30
C ILE A 161 -29.67 8.99 -14.00
N ASP A 162 -30.01 8.49 -15.20
CA ASP A 162 -29.15 7.60 -15.98
C ASP A 162 -27.80 8.25 -16.30
N THR A 163 -27.82 9.51 -16.72
CA THR A 163 -26.60 10.27 -17.03
C THR A 163 -25.70 10.41 -15.82
N PHE A 164 -26.28 10.70 -14.64
CA PHE A 164 -25.51 10.82 -13.41
C PHE A 164 -24.91 9.48 -12.96
N ILE A 165 -25.68 8.40 -13.04
CA ILE A 165 -25.24 7.04 -12.69
C ILE A 165 -24.10 6.59 -13.60
N ILE A 166 -24.26 6.73 -14.91
CA ILE A 166 -23.23 6.37 -15.89
C ILE A 166 -21.99 7.25 -15.68
N GLY A 167 -22.16 8.56 -15.51
CA GLY A 167 -21.06 9.49 -15.27
C GLY A 167 -20.25 9.15 -14.02
N ALA A 168 -20.94 8.90 -12.89
CA ALA A 168 -20.30 8.50 -11.64
C ALA A 168 -19.63 7.12 -11.74
N ALA A 169 -20.25 6.15 -12.43
CA ALA A 169 -19.66 4.84 -12.67
C ALA A 169 -18.39 4.92 -13.53
N LEU A 170 -18.41 5.71 -14.60
CA LEU A 170 -17.24 5.96 -15.44
C LEU A 170 -16.14 6.68 -14.66
N ALA A 171 -16.46 7.73 -13.89
CA ALA A 171 -15.50 8.43 -13.04
C ALA A 171 -14.85 7.49 -12.01
N LYS A 172 -15.65 6.61 -11.39
CA LYS A 172 -15.14 5.61 -10.46
C LYS A 172 -14.27 4.55 -11.12
N MET A 173 -14.64 4.08 -12.31
CA MET A 173 -13.81 3.15 -13.08
C MET A 173 -12.50 3.80 -13.53
N ALA A 174 -12.53 5.08 -13.89
CA ALA A 174 -11.35 5.87 -14.21
C ALA A 174 -10.46 6.12 -12.98
N THR A 175 -11.05 6.14 -11.78
CA THR A 175 -10.32 6.25 -10.52
C THR A 175 -9.59 4.93 -10.23
N ALA A 176 -8.39 4.83 -10.81
CA ALA A 176 -7.55 3.62 -10.84
C ALA A 176 -6.89 3.28 -9.48
N ARG A 177 -7.64 3.28 -8.37
CA ARG A 177 -7.14 2.98 -7.02
C ARG A 177 -6.51 1.59 -6.89
N LYS A 178 -6.95 0.63 -7.71
CA LYS A 178 -6.35 -0.72 -7.77
C LYS A 178 -5.00 -0.75 -8.52
N ARG A 179 -4.66 0.27 -9.33
CA ARG A 179 -3.40 0.30 -10.09
C ARG A 179 -2.18 0.52 -9.19
N ALA A 180 -2.34 1.24 -8.08
CA ALA A 180 -1.28 1.41 -7.07
C ALA A 180 -0.90 0.09 -6.36
N GLN A 181 -1.72 -0.98 -6.45
CA GLN A 181 -1.47 -2.26 -5.79
C GLN A 181 -0.53 -3.19 -6.58
N THR A 182 -0.19 -2.87 -7.84
CA THR A 182 0.72 -3.72 -8.65
C THR A 182 2.19 -3.43 -8.37
N ILE A 183 2.52 -2.22 -7.94
CA ILE A 183 3.84 -1.84 -7.48
C ILE A 183 3.98 -2.25 -6.03
N ARG A 184 5.03 -3.01 -5.72
CA ARG A 184 5.32 -3.42 -4.35
C ARG A 184 6.71 -2.96 -3.94
N PHE A 185 6.81 -2.65 -2.66
CA PHE A 185 8.07 -2.46 -1.96
C PHE A 185 8.51 -3.78 -1.35
N SER A 186 9.81 -3.96 -1.14
CA SER A 186 10.30 -5.07 -0.34
C SER A 186 9.73 -5.01 1.07
N TYR A 187 9.53 -6.19 1.67
CA TYR A 187 9.05 -6.27 3.05
C TYR A 187 10.12 -5.77 4.02
N TYR A 188 11.36 -6.15 3.78
CA TYR A 188 12.52 -5.73 4.56
C TYR A 188 13.31 -4.64 3.82
N ALA A 189 13.94 -3.76 4.60
CA ALA A 189 15.03 -2.92 4.12
C ALA A 189 16.34 -3.54 4.61
N THR A 190 17.45 -3.30 3.91
CA THR A 190 18.76 -3.81 4.31
C THR A 190 19.74 -2.67 4.52
N VAL A 191 20.66 -2.84 5.46
CA VAL A 191 21.81 -1.96 5.65
C VAL A 191 23.06 -2.76 5.37
N GLY A 192 23.89 -2.27 4.45
CA GLY A 192 25.11 -2.96 4.03
C GLY A 192 26.15 -1.99 3.48
N LEU A 193 27.37 -2.49 3.32
CA LEU A 193 28.46 -1.71 2.74
C LEU A 193 28.38 -1.76 1.20
N ARG A 194 28.47 -0.59 0.56
CA ARG A 194 28.55 -0.45 -0.88
C ARG A 194 29.59 0.62 -1.21
N ASP A 195 30.58 0.27 -2.03
CA ASP A 195 31.67 1.16 -2.44
C ASP A 195 32.38 1.83 -1.24
N GLY A 196 32.59 1.06 -0.16
CA GLY A 196 33.23 1.53 1.07
C GLY A 196 32.31 2.29 2.04
N LYS A 197 31.09 2.64 1.64
CA LYS A 197 30.15 3.43 2.44
C LYS A 197 28.98 2.61 2.95
N LEU A 198 28.45 2.99 4.11
CA LEU A 198 27.27 2.34 4.68
C LEU A 198 26.00 2.86 4.02
N CYS A 199 25.17 1.98 3.47
CA CYS A 199 23.98 2.35 2.71
C CYS A 199 22.73 1.63 3.23
N LEU A 200 21.63 2.37 3.33
CA LEU A 200 20.29 1.83 3.53
C LEU A 200 19.66 1.55 2.16
N MET A 201 19.10 0.35 2.00
CA MET A 201 18.58 -0.13 0.73
C MET A 201 17.20 -0.76 0.89
N TRP A 202 16.33 -0.56 -0.09
CA TRP A 202 15.08 -1.29 -0.23
C TRP A 202 14.75 -1.48 -1.70
N ARG A 203 13.86 -2.43 -2.03
CA ARG A 203 13.46 -2.67 -3.41
C ARG A 203 12.08 -2.12 -3.70
N ILE A 204 11.91 -1.73 -4.95
CA ILE A 204 10.63 -1.43 -5.55
C ILE A 204 10.55 -2.19 -6.87
N GLY A 205 9.38 -2.75 -7.18
CA GLY A 205 9.16 -3.51 -8.40
C GLY A 205 7.73 -3.38 -8.88
N ASP A 206 7.56 -3.34 -10.19
CA ASP A 206 6.25 -3.54 -10.81
C ASP A 206 6.11 -5.00 -11.23
N PHE A 207 5.03 -5.64 -10.79
CA PHE A 207 4.75 -7.05 -11.07
C PHE A 207 3.84 -7.22 -12.30
N ARG A 208 3.53 -6.14 -13.02
CA ARG A 208 2.78 -6.19 -14.27
C ARG A 208 3.72 -6.43 -15.47
N PRO A 209 3.42 -7.42 -16.33
CA PRO A 209 4.24 -7.66 -17.52
C PRO A 209 4.14 -6.50 -18.52
N ASN A 210 5.23 -6.20 -19.21
CA ASN A 210 5.33 -5.20 -20.29
C ASN A 210 4.86 -3.80 -19.92
N HIS A 211 4.99 -3.42 -18.64
CA HIS A 211 4.70 -2.08 -18.15
C HIS A 211 6.00 -1.46 -17.65
N MET A 212 6.25 -0.23 -18.07
CA MET A 212 7.42 0.53 -17.67
C MET A 212 6.93 1.84 -17.12
N VAL A 213 7.32 2.15 -15.89
CA VAL A 213 6.81 3.31 -15.19
C VAL A 213 7.97 4.20 -14.78
N GLU A 214 7.95 5.44 -15.24
CA GLU A 214 8.86 6.47 -14.73
C GLU A 214 8.23 7.16 -13.51
N GLY A 215 9.04 7.38 -12.49
CA GLY A 215 8.57 8.05 -11.29
C GLY A 215 9.68 8.53 -10.38
N THR A 216 9.28 9.25 -9.34
CA THR A 216 10.16 9.79 -8.31
C THR A 216 9.95 9.06 -6.99
N VAL A 217 11.03 8.60 -6.40
CA VAL A 217 11.06 8.01 -5.07
C VAL A 217 11.42 9.08 -4.05
N ARG A 218 10.75 9.06 -2.91
CA ARG A 218 11.04 9.90 -1.74
C ARG A 218 11.10 9.02 -0.51
N ALA A 219 11.99 9.35 0.43
CA ALA A 219 12.08 8.70 1.71
C ALA A 219 12.20 9.72 2.84
N GLN A 220 11.50 9.48 3.94
CA GLN A 220 11.49 10.35 5.10
C GLN A 220 11.63 9.53 6.38
N LEU A 221 12.50 9.95 7.27
CA LEU A 221 12.60 9.43 8.62
C LEU A 221 11.56 10.12 9.50
N LEU A 222 10.67 9.32 10.08
CA LEU A 222 9.68 9.74 11.06
C LEU A 222 10.17 9.41 12.46
N ARG A 223 10.25 10.41 13.33
CA ARG A 223 10.60 10.24 14.74
C ARG A 223 9.58 10.92 15.63
N TYR A 224 9.20 10.23 16.70
CA TYR A 224 8.39 10.82 17.76
C TYR A 224 9.33 11.55 18.73
N VAL A 225 9.19 12.87 18.82
CA VAL A 225 9.97 13.71 19.72
C VAL A 225 9.03 14.37 20.72
N GLU A 226 9.37 14.31 21.99
CA GLU A 226 8.67 15.05 23.03
C GLU A 226 9.28 16.45 23.13
N ASP A 227 8.43 17.47 22.93
CA ASP A 227 8.81 18.86 23.09
C ASP A 227 9.15 19.17 24.57
N ARG A 228 9.84 20.28 24.83
CA ARG A 228 10.19 20.74 26.19
C ARG A 228 8.96 20.93 27.09
N VAL A 229 7.78 21.08 26.49
CA VAL A 229 6.48 21.27 27.13
C VAL A 229 5.72 19.94 27.31
N GLY A 230 6.33 18.79 27.01
CA GLY A 230 5.69 17.47 27.11
C GLY A 230 4.67 17.18 25.99
N ARG A 231 4.73 17.94 24.88
CA ARG A 231 3.87 17.72 23.71
C ARG A 231 4.53 16.72 22.77
N MET A 232 3.74 15.77 22.27
CA MET A 232 4.22 14.80 21.28
C MET A 232 4.23 15.43 19.89
N ILE A 233 5.40 15.55 19.26
CA ILE A 233 5.57 16.06 17.89
C ILE A 233 6.12 14.94 17.02
N LEU A 234 5.58 14.84 15.80
CA LEU A 234 6.13 14.00 14.74
C LEU A 234 7.13 14.83 13.93
N GLU A 235 8.40 14.49 14.04
CA GLU A 235 9.48 15.10 13.26
C GLU A 235 9.69 14.29 11.98
N TYR A 236 9.68 14.97 10.84
CA TYR A 236 9.93 14.40 9.52
C TYR A 236 11.30 14.91 9.03
N LYS A 237 12.23 14.01 8.72
CA LYS A 237 13.53 14.35 8.12
C LYS A 237 13.70 13.63 6.79
N ASP A 238 13.97 14.37 5.73
CA ASP A 238 14.17 13.79 4.41
C ASP A 238 15.47 12.97 4.35
N LEU A 239 15.42 11.82 3.67
CA LEU A 239 16.58 10.98 3.39
C LEU A 239 17.00 11.20 1.93
N LYS A 240 18.22 11.72 1.74
CA LYS A 240 18.77 11.98 0.39
C LYS A 240 19.10 10.67 -0.32
N LEU A 241 18.39 10.39 -1.41
CA LEU A 241 18.62 9.18 -2.22
C LEU A 241 19.77 9.41 -3.21
N LEU A 242 20.45 8.34 -3.60
CA LEU A 242 21.44 8.39 -4.68
C LEU A 242 20.76 8.70 -6.02
N ASN A 243 19.66 7.99 -6.30
CA ASN A 243 18.81 8.18 -7.46
C ASN A 243 17.36 8.34 -6.97
N ASP A 244 16.78 9.51 -7.16
CA ASP A 244 15.39 9.83 -6.84
C ASP A 244 14.46 9.59 -8.04
N GLN A 245 14.91 9.86 -9.26
CA GLN A 245 14.21 9.55 -10.50
C GLN A 245 14.61 8.17 -11.02
N ILE A 246 13.63 7.30 -11.20
CA ILE A 246 13.85 5.92 -11.65
C ILE A 246 12.85 5.53 -12.73
N ILE A 247 13.29 4.63 -13.61
CA ILE A 247 12.44 3.93 -14.57
C ILE A 247 12.28 2.49 -14.07
N LEU A 248 11.05 2.15 -13.70
CA LEU A 248 10.67 0.86 -13.13
C LEU A 248 10.24 -0.11 -14.24
N ALA A 249 11.21 -0.65 -14.98
CA ALA A 249 11.00 -1.76 -15.93
C ALA A 249 11.36 -3.13 -15.33
N THR A 250 12.29 -3.13 -14.38
CA THR A 250 12.70 -4.29 -13.58
C THR A 250 12.78 -3.85 -12.13
N PRO A 251 12.76 -4.77 -11.14
CA PRO A 251 12.91 -4.39 -9.75
C PRO A 251 14.20 -3.58 -9.51
N VAL A 252 14.04 -2.36 -9.00
CA VAL A 252 15.15 -1.45 -8.70
C VAL A 252 15.41 -1.45 -7.21
N THR A 253 16.69 -1.48 -6.82
CA THR A 253 17.09 -1.28 -5.44
C THR A 253 17.39 0.20 -5.22
N ILE A 254 16.61 0.84 -4.37
CA ILE A 254 16.80 2.23 -3.96
C ILE A 254 17.86 2.27 -2.89
N VAL A 255 18.76 3.26 -2.99
CA VAL A 255 19.92 3.38 -2.13
C VAL A 255 19.94 4.77 -1.52
N HIS A 256 20.02 4.80 -0.20
CA HIS A 256 20.33 5.98 0.59
C HIS A 256 21.73 5.79 1.19
N GLU A 257 22.68 6.62 0.77
CA GLU A 257 24.01 6.68 1.36
C GLU A 257 23.92 7.34 2.74
N ILE A 258 24.41 6.66 3.78
CA ILE A 258 24.42 7.20 5.14
C ILE A 258 25.68 8.05 5.29
N ASN A 259 25.59 9.31 4.88
CA ASN A 259 26.64 10.31 4.99
C ASN A 259 26.46 11.21 6.24
N GLN A 260 27.35 12.19 6.42
CA GLN A 260 27.31 13.15 7.54
C GLN A 260 25.99 13.95 7.63
N ASP A 261 25.34 14.20 6.50
CA ASP A 261 24.06 14.91 6.43
C ASP A 261 22.86 14.00 6.74
N SER A 262 23.07 12.68 6.76
CA SER A 262 22.00 11.71 7.00
C SER A 262 21.57 11.73 8.47
N PRO A 263 20.26 11.73 8.78
CA PRO A 263 19.79 11.58 10.15
C PRO A 263 20.08 10.19 10.74
N LEU A 264 20.59 9.25 9.93
CA LEU A 264 21.00 7.91 10.34
C LEU A 264 22.53 7.81 10.57
N TYR A 265 23.27 8.91 10.52
CA TYR A 265 24.73 8.89 10.57
C TYR A 265 25.33 8.31 11.86
N ASP A 266 24.69 8.57 12.99
CA ASP A 266 25.07 8.04 14.31
C ASP A 266 24.49 6.64 14.60
N LEU A 267 23.80 6.01 13.63
CA LEU A 267 23.09 4.75 13.86
C LEU A 267 24.02 3.52 13.81
N ASP A 268 24.16 2.81 14.93
CA ASP A 268 24.84 1.52 15.03
C ASP A 268 23.87 0.33 14.93
N ARG A 269 24.38 -0.89 14.68
CA ARG A 269 23.57 -2.14 14.73
C ARG A 269 22.85 -2.33 16.07
N LYS A 270 23.52 -2.02 17.19
CA LYS A 270 22.94 -2.14 18.53
C LYS A 270 21.87 -1.08 18.79
N THR A 271 22.09 0.12 18.27
CA THR A 271 21.18 1.25 18.40
C THR A 271 19.93 1.03 17.55
N LEU A 272 20.07 0.51 16.33
CA LEU A 272 18.94 0.14 15.46
C LEU A 272 17.93 -0.79 16.15
N ALA A 273 18.40 -1.79 16.91
CA ALA A 273 17.51 -2.72 17.62
C ALA A 273 16.77 -2.10 18.82
N LYS A 274 17.24 -0.95 19.33
CA LYS A 274 16.68 -0.25 20.50
C LYS A 274 15.92 1.02 20.12
N ASP A 275 16.29 1.65 19.02
CA ASP A 275 15.74 2.92 18.57
C ASP A 275 14.29 2.75 18.09
N ASN A 276 13.53 3.84 18.15
CA ASN A 276 12.14 3.91 17.73
C ASN A 276 11.99 5.02 16.69
N PHE A 277 11.98 4.62 15.42
CA PHE A 277 11.71 5.48 14.28
C PHE A 277 10.97 4.68 13.21
N GLU A 278 10.42 5.35 12.22
CA GLU A 278 9.79 4.72 11.06
C GLU A 278 10.29 5.40 9.79
N ILE A 279 10.73 4.62 8.81
CA ILE A 279 11.15 5.17 7.51
C ILE A 279 9.97 5.06 6.55
N LEU A 280 9.42 6.21 6.18
CA LEU A 280 8.35 6.32 5.18
C LEU A 280 8.98 6.35 3.80
N VAL A 281 8.55 5.46 2.92
CA VAL A 281 8.96 5.45 1.51
C VAL A 281 7.76 5.68 0.63
N THR A 282 7.93 6.56 -0.35
CA THR A 282 6.88 6.97 -1.28
C THR A 282 7.42 6.90 -2.71
N PHE A 283 6.65 6.32 -3.60
CA PHE A 283 6.90 6.35 -5.04
C PHE A 283 5.73 7.05 -5.72
N VAL A 284 6.04 8.14 -6.42
CA VAL A 284 5.08 8.91 -7.20
C VAL A 284 5.38 8.68 -8.67
N TYR A 285 4.38 8.26 -9.43
CA TYR A 285 4.54 7.96 -10.85
C TYR A 285 3.29 8.37 -11.63
N THR A 286 3.44 8.57 -12.93
CA THR A 286 2.30 8.86 -13.81
C THR A 286 1.91 7.59 -14.55
N GLY A 287 0.61 7.26 -14.57
CA GLY A 287 0.14 6.05 -15.24
C GLY A 287 -0.08 6.27 -16.74
N ASP A 288 0.62 5.52 -17.60
CA ASP A 288 0.59 5.68 -19.07
C ASP A 288 -0.82 5.77 -19.69
N SER A 289 -1.72 4.87 -19.29
CA SER A 289 -3.06 4.78 -19.86
C SER A 289 -4.04 5.86 -19.39
N THR A 290 -3.77 6.52 -18.25
CA THR A 290 -4.70 7.46 -17.62
C THR A 290 -4.16 8.88 -17.55
N GLY A 291 -2.85 9.08 -17.69
CA GLY A 291 -2.20 10.38 -17.49
C GLY A 291 -2.24 10.90 -16.04
N THR A 292 -2.91 10.18 -15.13
CA THR A 292 -3.05 10.53 -13.73
C THR A 292 -1.83 10.12 -12.93
N SER A 293 -1.39 10.99 -12.01
CA SER A 293 -0.36 10.64 -11.04
C SER A 293 -0.90 9.69 -9.97
N HIS A 294 -0.14 8.64 -9.70
CA HIS A 294 -0.38 7.65 -8.67
C HIS A 294 0.72 7.74 -7.61
N GLN A 295 0.35 7.40 -6.37
CA GLN A 295 1.28 7.38 -5.25
C GLN A 295 1.16 6.05 -4.51
N SER A 296 2.27 5.31 -4.45
CA SER A 296 2.42 4.09 -3.65
C SER A 296 3.31 4.40 -2.45
N ARG A 297 2.90 3.95 -1.26
CA ARG A 297 3.60 4.23 0.00
C ARG A 297 3.82 2.95 0.79
N SER A 298 4.91 2.90 1.53
CA SER A 298 5.17 1.85 2.52
C SER A 298 6.03 2.42 3.65
N SER A 299 6.24 1.63 4.70
CA SER A 299 7.08 2.02 5.83
C SER A 299 8.00 0.90 6.27
N TYR A 300 9.14 1.26 6.89
CA TYR A 300 10.04 0.32 7.55
C TYR A 300 10.23 0.72 9.00
N VAL A 301 9.89 -0.18 9.91
CA VAL A 301 10.25 -0.03 11.33
C VAL A 301 11.62 -0.65 11.60
N PRO A 302 12.31 -0.37 12.72
CA PRO A 302 13.70 -0.77 12.91
C PRO A 302 13.91 -2.29 12.91
N ARG A 303 12.89 -3.05 13.37
CA ARG A 303 12.84 -4.52 13.30
C ARG A 303 12.72 -5.10 11.88
N GLU A 304 12.37 -4.28 10.89
CA GLU A 304 12.27 -4.67 9.48
C GLU A 304 13.51 -4.23 8.68
N ILE A 305 14.50 -3.66 9.35
CA ILE A 305 15.78 -3.26 8.76
C ILE A 305 16.81 -4.33 9.11
N LEU A 306 17.26 -5.07 8.12
CA LEU A 306 18.23 -6.15 8.26
C LEU A 306 19.65 -5.60 8.10
N TRP A 307 20.42 -5.61 9.18
CA TRP A 307 21.82 -5.15 9.18
C TRP A 307 22.77 -6.24 8.69
N GLY A 308 23.66 -5.92 7.75
CA GLY A 308 24.57 -6.89 7.16
C GLY A 308 23.90 -7.81 6.16
N HIS A 309 22.87 -7.32 5.46
CA HIS A 309 22.18 -8.06 4.42
C HIS A 309 22.29 -7.33 3.08
N ARG A 310 22.33 -8.11 2.01
CA ARG A 310 22.25 -7.64 0.62
C ARG A 310 21.13 -8.39 -0.08
N PHE A 311 20.37 -7.69 -0.92
CA PHE A 311 19.37 -8.38 -1.73
C PHE A 311 20.01 -9.24 -2.83
N ASN A 312 19.39 -10.38 -3.13
CA ASN A 312 19.85 -11.30 -4.17
C ASN A 312 19.57 -10.76 -5.57
N ASP A 313 20.43 -11.06 -6.54
CA ASP A 313 20.24 -10.62 -7.92
C ASP A 313 18.98 -11.26 -8.54
N VAL A 314 18.05 -10.40 -8.97
CA VAL A 314 16.76 -10.83 -9.55
C VAL A 314 16.80 -10.89 -11.07
N LEU A 315 17.77 -10.22 -11.69
CA LEU A 315 17.87 -10.07 -13.14
C LEU A 315 18.85 -11.12 -13.70
N GLN A 316 18.35 -11.95 -14.61
CA GLN A 316 19.16 -12.92 -15.34
C GLN A 316 19.15 -12.59 -16.82
N LEU A 317 20.35 -12.45 -17.40
CA LEU A 317 20.51 -12.26 -18.83
C LEU A 317 20.32 -13.61 -19.55
N LYS A 318 19.37 -13.67 -20.50
CA LYS A 318 19.27 -14.76 -21.47
C LYS A 318 19.57 -14.21 -22.87
N LYS A 319 19.94 -15.08 -23.81
CA LYS A 319 20.42 -14.70 -25.16
C LYS A 319 19.49 -13.76 -25.94
N LYS A 320 18.18 -13.75 -25.66
CA LYS A 320 17.17 -12.95 -26.39
C LYS A 320 16.31 -12.04 -25.51
N TYR A 321 16.35 -12.19 -24.19
CA TYR A 321 15.48 -11.47 -23.28
C TYR A 321 16.06 -11.42 -21.86
N TYR A 322 15.60 -10.45 -21.08
CA TYR A 322 15.89 -10.37 -19.65
C TYR A 322 14.85 -11.16 -18.87
N LYS A 323 15.28 -12.07 -18.00
CA LYS A 323 14.40 -12.84 -17.12
C LYS A 323 14.49 -12.27 -15.71
N VAL A 324 13.37 -11.82 -15.16
CA VAL A 324 13.28 -11.39 -13.76
C VAL A 324 12.68 -12.53 -12.93
N ASN A 325 13.37 -12.94 -11.88
CA ASN A 325 12.84 -13.92 -10.93
C ASN A 325 12.16 -13.23 -9.74
N CYS A 326 10.84 -13.07 -9.82
CA CYS A 326 10.05 -12.41 -8.77
C CYS A 326 10.09 -13.14 -7.41
N LEU A 327 10.43 -14.43 -7.37
CA LEU A 327 10.58 -15.17 -6.11
C LEU A 327 11.78 -14.69 -5.28
N GLN A 328 12.80 -14.16 -5.95
CA GLN A 328 14.02 -13.65 -5.30
C GLN A 328 13.90 -12.15 -4.96
N PHE A 329 12.72 -11.55 -5.16
CA PHE A 329 12.51 -10.13 -4.89
C PHE A 329 12.77 -9.78 -3.43
N GLU A 330 12.28 -10.60 -2.51
CA GLU A 330 12.43 -10.45 -1.05
C GLU A 330 13.67 -11.14 -0.49
N GLU A 331 14.33 -11.98 -1.27
CA GLU A 331 15.40 -12.83 -0.78
C GLU A 331 16.68 -12.00 -0.53
N THR A 332 17.25 -12.17 0.66
CA THR A 332 18.47 -11.48 1.08
C THR A 332 19.53 -12.47 1.52
N THR A 333 20.79 -12.15 1.24
CA THR A 333 21.97 -12.88 1.71
C THR A 333 22.69 -12.08 2.78
N GLU A 334 23.20 -12.76 3.79
CA GLU A 334 24.07 -12.16 4.79
C GLU A 334 25.43 -11.82 4.17
N VAL A 335 25.87 -10.58 4.35
CA VAL A 335 27.14 -10.06 3.87
C VAL A 335 27.83 -9.36 5.02
N TYR A 336 29.16 -9.42 5.05
CA TYR A 336 29.93 -8.69 6.04
C TYR A 336 29.59 -7.19 5.99
N ALA A 337 29.13 -6.66 7.11
CA ALA A 337 28.96 -5.23 7.33
C ALA A 337 29.53 -4.85 8.70
N PRO A 338 30.26 -3.72 8.80
CA PRO A 338 30.71 -3.20 10.08
C PRO A 338 29.55 -3.06 11.08
N TYR A 339 29.79 -3.36 12.35
CA TYR A 339 28.77 -3.21 13.40
C TYR A 339 28.65 -1.80 13.97
N CYS A 340 29.58 -0.92 13.59
CA CYS A 340 29.62 0.48 13.97
C CYS A 340 28.84 1.35 12.97
N SER A 341 28.52 2.56 13.40
CA SER A 341 27.82 3.57 12.63
C SER A 341 28.70 4.12 11.52
N ALA A 342 28.06 4.78 10.56
CA ALA A 342 28.75 5.45 9.47
C ALA A 342 29.76 6.48 10.01
N LYS A 343 29.41 7.22 11.07
CA LYS A 343 30.33 8.16 11.73
C LYS A 343 31.61 7.53 12.25
N HIS A 344 31.51 6.38 12.92
CA HIS A 344 32.69 5.67 13.40
C HIS A 344 33.53 5.13 12.25
N LEU A 345 32.90 4.76 11.13
CA LEU A 345 33.57 4.30 9.93
C LEU A 345 34.39 5.44 9.31
N ASP A 346 33.75 6.59 9.08
CA ASP A 346 34.37 7.78 8.49
C ASP A 346 35.52 8.31 9.36
N ASN A 347 35.34 8.34 10.69
CA ASN A 347 36.39 8.77 11.61
C ASN A 347 37.63 7.88 11.51
N LYS A 348 37.45 6.56 11.42
CA LYS A 348 38.56 5.63 11.24
C LYS A 348 39.26 5.85 9.90
N GLU A 349 38.51 6.06 8.83
CA GLU A 349 39.08 6.33 7.51
C GLU A 349 39.89 7.64 7.49
N GLN A 350 39.43 8.66 8.21
CA GLN A 350 40.17 9.92 8.43
C GLN A 350 41.45 9.71 9.24
N GLU A 351 41.41 8.91 10.31
CA GLU A 351 42.59 8.55 11.10
C GLU A 351 43.63 7.84 10.24
N TYR A 352 43.23 6.84 9.43
CA TYR A 352 44.14 6.14 8.52
C TYR A 352 44.76 7.08 7.47
N THR A 353 43.97 7.93 6.82
CA THR A 353 44.48 8.89 5.83
C THR A 353 45.39 9.96 6.44
N SER A 354 45.19 10.33 7.71
CA SER A 354 46.09 11.24 8.43
C SER A 354 47.43 10.61 8.81
N PHE A 355 47.43 9.31 9.14
CA PHE A 355 48.63 8.55 9.46
C PHE A 355 49.51 8.33 8.22
N ASP A 356 48.91 8.01 7.07
CA ASP A 356 49.65 7.87 5.81
C ASP A 356 50.29 9.19 5.32
N LYS A 357 49.65 10.33 5.60
CA LYS A 357 50.21 11.66 5.30
C LYS A 357 51.37 12.05 6.22
N THR A 358 51.36 11.62 7.47
CA THR A 358 52.43 11.91 8.44
C THR A 358 53.64 10.98 8.28
N THR A 359 53.43 9.77 7.76
CA THR A 359 54.52 8.79 7.54
C THR A 359 55.29 9.02 6.23
N ASN A 360 54.69 9.70 5.24
CA ASN A 360 55.30 9.98 3.93
C ASN A 360 55.81 11.43 3.75
N GLY A 361 55.98 12.20 4.82
CA GLY A 361 56.46 13.58 4.77
C GLY A 361 57.96 13.73 5.07
N GLU A 362 58.82 13.69 4.04
CA GLU A 362 60.17 14.29 4.04
C GLU A 362 60.37 15.14 2.77
N PRO A 363 61.18 16.22 2.82
CA PRO A 363 61.05 17.37 1.92
C PRO A 363 61.67 17.16 0.52
N GLU A 364 61.01 17.72 -0.49
CA GLU A 364 61.48 17.78 -1.87
C GLU A 364 62.84 18.49 -1.99
N ILE A 365 63.87 17.75 -2.41
CA ILE A 365 65.04 18.31 -3.09
C ILE A 365 65.08 17.68 -4.49
N ALA A 366 65.08 18.56 -5.50
CA ALA A 366 65.10 18.22 -6.90
C ALA A 366 66.35 17.41 -7.31
N SER A 367 66.14 16.25 -7.94
CA SER A 367 66.91 15.86 -9.14
C SER A 367 66.30 14.64 -9.83
N SER A 368 66.41 14.69 -11.15
CA SER A 368 66.03 13.75 -12.21
C SER A 368 66.21 12.24 -11.98
N SER A 369 65.29 11.52 -12.63
CA SER A 369 65.43 10.22 -13.33
C SER A 369 65.31 8.90 -12.55
N SER A 370 64.24 8.18 -12.96
CA SER A 370 64.15 6.74 -13.22
C SER A 370 63.62 5.78 -12.13
N SER A 371 62.78 4.86 -12.63
CA SER A 371 62.21 3.63 -12.02
C SER A 371 61.03 3.79 -11.07
N GLY A 372 59.82 3.74 -11.66
CA GLY A 372 58.56 3.62 -10.93
C GLY A 372 58.40 2.23 -10.32
N ILE A 373 58.37 2.16 -9.00
CA ILE A 373 57.91 1.01 -8.23
C ILE A 373 56.39 1.18 -8.02
N ARG A 374 55.61 0.27 -8.61
CA ARG A 374 54.14 0.22 -8.53
C ARG A 374 53.68 -0.05 -7.10
N VAL A 375 53.01 0.95 -6.51
CA VAL A 375 52.11 0.78 -5.35
C VAL A 375 50.92 -0.08 -5.81
N ARG A 376 50.64 -1.17 -5.08
CA ARG A 376 49.49 -2.05 -5.31
C ARG A 376 48.22 -1.35 -4.85
N SER A 377 47.44 -0.84 -5.79
CA SER A 377 46.02 -0.61 -5.59
C SER A 377 45.29 -1.96 -5.57
N PHE A 378 44.41 -2.16 -4.59
CA PHE A 378 43.42 -3.25 -4.62
C PHE A 378 42.38 -2.90 -5.69
N SER A 379 42.69 -3.23 -6.95
CA SER A 379 41.69 -3.31 -8.02
C SER A 379 41.17 -4.74 -8.07
N ALA A 380 39.85 -4.84 -8.05
CA ALA A 380 39.12 -6.03 -8.45
C ALA A 380 39.55 -6.44 -9.87
N ASP A 381 39.94 -7.71 -10.03
CA ASP A 381 39.79 -8.48 -11.26
C ASP A 381 40.26 -9.92 -11.01
N ALA A 382 39.33 -10.88 -11.04
CA ALA A 382 39.54 -12.22 -11.60
C ALA A 382 38.30 -13.10 -11.34
N LEU A 383 37.44 -13.24 -12.35
CA LEU A 383 36.86 -14.53 -12.74
C LEU A 383 36.16 -14.40 -14.09
N ILE A 384 36.96 -14.38 -15.15
CA ILE A 384 36.56 -14.84 -16.49
C ILE A 384 37.20 -16.22 -16.64
N ILE A 385 36.37 -17.26 -16.74
CA ILE A 385 36.79 -18.58 -17.24
C ILE A 385 36.00 -18.84 -18.52
N HIS A 386 36.75 -18.99 -19.62
CA HIS A 386 36.29 -19.54 -20.88
C HIS A 386 35.88 -21.01 -20.72
N SER A 387 34.82 -21.43 -21.43
CA SER A 387 34.68 -22.81 -21.90
C SER A 387 33.92 -22.78 -23.22
N GLU A 388 34.66 -23.17 -24.26
CA GLU A 388 34.18 -23.49 -25.59
C GLU A 388 33.27 -24.72 -25.62
N VAL A 389 32.52 -24.77 -26.71
CA VAL A 389 31.58 -25.80 -27.14
C VAL A 389 32.33 -27.04 -27.63
N SER A 390 31.92 -28.21 -27.15
CA SER A 390 31.90 -29.45 -27.93
C SER A 390 30.83 -30.39 -27.36
N GLY A 391 29.97 -30.90 -28.23
CA GLY A 391 28.95 -31.88 -27.89
C GLY A 391 29.39 -33.28 -28.29
N GLU A 392 28.99 -34.29 -27.52
CA GLU A 392 28.49 -35.56 -28.06
C GLU A 392 27.78 -36.39 -26.99
N SER A 393 26.89 -37.25 -27.49
CA SER A 393 25.83 -38.00 -26.82
C SER A 393 26.33 -39.28 -26.14
N ALA A 394 25.83 -39.59 -24.94
CA ALA A 394 25.72 -40.99 -24.48
C ALA A 394 24.60 -41.15 -23.41
N LYS A 395 23.59 -41.96 -23.75
CA LYS A 395 22.62 -42.57 -22.82
C LYS A 395 23.31 -43.66 -21.99
N ILE A 396 22.86 -43.90 -20.76
CA ILE A 396 22.41 -45.23 -20.24
C ILE A 396 22.04 -45.17 -18.73
N SER A 397 20.82 -45.67 -18.46
CA SER A 397 20.21 -46.33 -17.27
C SER A 397 20.41 -45.85 -15.81
N ASN A 398 19.25 -45.64 -15.15
CA ASN A 398 18.98 -45.76 -13.70
C ASN A 398 18.86 -47.25 -13.27
N PRO A 399 19.02 -47.63 -11.97
CA PRO A 399 17.93 -47.51 -10.98
C PRO A 399 18.28 -47.15 -9.50
N VAL A 400 17.39 -46.34 -8.91
CA VAL A 400 16.75 -46.40 -7.57
C VAL A 400 17.61 -46.57 -6.29
N ASN A 401 17.58 -45.53 -5.43
CA ASN A 401 17.24 -45.68 -4.00
C ASN A 401 16.79 -44.34 -3.40
N THR A 402 15.50 -44.19 -3.08
CA THR A 402 14.89 -43.00 -2.47
C THR A 402 14.74 -43.17 -0.97
N MET A 403 15.55 -42.45 -0.17
CA MET A 403 15.15 -42.05 1.18
C MET A 403 14.41 -40.71 1.09
N GLU A 404 13.15 -40.71 1.52
CA GLU A 404 12.30 -39.52 1.58
C GLU A 404 12.79 -38.55 2.67
N VAL A 405 13.03 -37.29 2.28
CA VAL A 405 13.42 -36.19 3.16
C VAL A 405 12.17 -35.37 3.55
N PRO A 406 12.06 -34.81 4.77
CA PRO A 406 10.82 -34.25 5.35
C PRO A 406 10.22 -33.00 4.65
N TYR A 407 10.77 -32.59 3.52
CA TYR A 407 10.41 -31.34 2.83
C TYR A 407 9.10 -31.44 2.03
N LYS A 408 8.72 -32.63 1.54
CA LYS A 408 7.51 -32.81 0.73
C LYS A 408 6.21 -32.59 1.52
N ARG A 409 6.16 -32.95 2.81
CA ARG A 409 4.97 -32.72 3.66
C ARG A 409 4.73 -31.23 3.95
N ALA A 410 5.79 -30.40 4.03
CA ALA A 410 5.63 -28.96 4.22
C ALA A 410 5.00 -28.28 2.99
N LEU A 411 5.33 -28.79 1.79
CA LEU A 411 4.83 -28.26 0.52
C LEU A 411 3.35 -28.60 0.27
N GLU A 412 2.91 -29.79 0.67
CA GLU A 412 1.48 -30.17 0.61
C GLU A 412 0.61 -29.42 1.63
N THR A 413 1.20 -29.01 2.76
CA THR A 413 0.48 -28.23 3.77
C THR A 413 0.29 -26.78 3.31
N LEU A 414 1.28 -26.19 2.62
CA LEU A 414 1.19 -24.83 2.06
C LEU A 414 0.27 -24.73 0.85
N SER A 415 0.19 -25.78 0.01
CA SER A 415 -0.74 -25.79 -1.12
C SER A 415 -2.20 -25.91 -0.68
N ARG A 416 -2.49 -26.60 0.44
CA ARG A 416 -3.82 -26.67 1.04
C ARG A 416 -4.31 -25.33 1.60
N ILE A 417 -3.45 -24.57 2.28
CA ILE A 417 -3.79 -23.25 2.84
C ILE A 417 -4.08 -22.23 1.73
N SER A 418 -3.46 -22.39 0.56
CA SER A 418 -3.72 -21.52 -0.60
C SER A 418 -5.13 -21.71 -1.19
N MET A 419 -5.64 -22.95 -1.25
CA MET A 419 -6.97 -23.23 -1.81
C MET A 419 -8.13 -22.85 -0.87
N GLU A 420 -7.95 -22.92 0.45
CA GLU A 420 -8.99 -22.51 1.41
C GLU A 420 -9.17 -20.98 1.50
N SER A 421 -8.28 -20.17 0.91
CA SER A 421 -8.42 -18.71 0.87
C SER A 421 -9.19 -18.16 -0.34
N GLN A 422 -9.63 -19.04 -1.24
CA GLN A 422 -10.39 -18.68 -2.45
C GLN A 422 -11.84 -19.21 -2.48
N ILE A 423 -12.35 -19.68 -1.35
CA ILE A 423 -13.79 -19.85 -1.10
C ILE A 423 -14.18 -18.81 -0.05
#